data_AF-A0A1V2UFN9-F1
#
_entry.id   AF-A0A1V2UFN9-F1
#
_cell.length_a   1.000
_cell.length_b   1.000
_cell.length_c   1.000
_cell.angle_alpha   90.00
_cell.angle_beta   90.00
_cell.angle_gamma   90.00
#
_symmetry.space_group_name_H-M   'P 1'
#
loop_
_entity.id
_entity.type
_entity.pdbx_description
1 polymer ?
#
loop_
_entity_poly.entity_id
_entity_poly.type
_entity_poly.pdbx_seq_one_letter_code
_entity_poly.pdbx_strand_id
1 'polypeptide(L)' 'MESNSITLKIKFKIPFHWYLFKIKFQSLFNVNLATRTLERFSSDFEENQSKYVKVVQSKP' A
#
# COMPACT_ATOMS: atom_id res chain seq x y z
N MET A 1 -1.90 23.23 3.45
CA MET A 1 -2.01 22.32 2.29
C MET A 1 -2.25 20.93 2.86
N GLU A 2 -3.44 20.37 2.66
CA GLU A 2 -3.69 18.98 3.04
C GLU A 2 -2.65 18.09 2.36
N SER A 3 -2.02 17.22 3.14
CA SER A 3 -0.97 16.37 2.60
C SER A 3 -1.59 15.39 1.61
N ASN A 4 -1.40 15.64 0.31
CA ASN A 4 -1.75 14.73 -0.78
C ASN A 4 -0.91 13.44 -0.79
N SER A 5 -0.15 13.18 0.29
CA SER A 5 0.73 12.03 0.40
C SER A 5 -0.03 10.83 0.98
N ILE A 6 0.03 9.70 0.28
CA ILE A 6 -0.47 8.43 0.79
C ILE A 6 0.71 7.49 0.97
N THR A 7 0.83 6.86 2.13
CA THR A 7 1.92 5.93 2.40
C THR A 7 1.39 4.51 2.46
N LEU A 8 1.96 3.60 1.66
CA LEU A 8 1.75 2.16 1.79
C LEU A 8 2.92 1.52 2.53
N LYS A 9 2.61 0.60 3.42
CA LYS A 9 3.57 -0.32 4.03
C LYS A 9 3.31 -1.71 3.49
N ILE A 10 4.29 -2.27 2.77
CA ILE A 10 4.22 -3.62 2.23
C ILE A 10 5.15 -4.49 3.04
N LYS A 11 4.59 -5.50 3.72
CA LYS A 11 5.35 -6.55 4.39
C LYS A 11 5.40 -7.76 3.47
N PHE A 12 6.59 -8.28 3.23
CA PHE A 12 6.75 -9.46 2.38
C PHE A 12 7.63 -10.51 3.08
N LYS A 13 7.29 -11.78 2.84
CA LYS A 13 7.97 -12.97 3.35
C LYS A 13 8.67 -13.66 2.19
N ILE A 14 9.99 -13.57 2.18
CA ILE A 14 10.87 -14.44 1.38
C ILE A 14 11.37 -15.53 2.36
N PRO A 15 11.75 -16.74 1.90
CA PRO A 15 12.19 -17.78 2.82
C PRO A 15 13.15 -17.25 3.89
N PHE A 16 12.77 -17.52 5.16
CA PHE A 16 13.49 -17.19 6.38
C PHE A 16 13.57 -15.70 6.81
N HIS A 17 13.07 -14.74 6.01
CA HIS A 17 13.15 -13.31 6.35
C HIS A 17 11.86 -12.55 6.06
N TRP A 18 11.49 -11.68 7.00
CA TRP A 18 10.46 -10.66 6.79
C TRP A 18 11.13 -9.36 6.41
N TYR A 19 10.54 -8.70 5.43
CA TYR A 19 11.00 -7.42 4.98
C TYR A 19 9.84 -6.43 4.94
N LEU A 20 10.16 -5.15 5.13
CA LEU A 20 9.20 -4.06 5.18
C LEU A 20 9.59 -3.00 4.17
N PHE A 21 8.76 -2.80 3.16
CA PHE A 21 8.86 -1.66 2.25
C PHE A 21 7.87 -0.58 2.66
N LYS A 22 8.32 0.68 2.59
CA LYS A 22 7.48 1.85 2.77
C LYS A 22 7.49 2.63 1.47
N ILE A 23 6.36 2.65 0.77
CA ILE A 23 6.20 3.36 -0.50
C ILE A 23 5.37 4.60 -0.22
N LYS A 24 5.86 5.76 -0.64
CA LYS A 24 5.15 7.04 -0.54
C LYS A 24 4.63 7.41 -1.93
N PHE A 25 3.32 7.58 -2.03
CA PHE A 25 2.63 8.08 -3.20
C PHE A 25 2.25 9.54 -2.95
N GLN A 26 2.31 10.35 -4.00
CA GLN A 26 1.77 11.70 -4.00
C GLN A 26 0.63 11.75 -5.00
N SER A 27 -0.57 12.09 -4.52
CA SER A 27 -1.70 12.31 -5.42
C SER A 27 -1.48 13.61 -6.20
N LEU A 28 -1.43 13.49 -7.52
CA LEU A 28 -1.21 14.62 -8.43
C LEU A 28 -2.49 15.39 -8.73
N PHE A 29 -3.67 14.78 -8.57
CA PHE A 29 -4.93 15.34 -9.08
C PHE A 29 -6.10 15.20 -8.10
N ASN A 30 -6.43 13.98 -7.67
CA ASN A 30 -7.61 13.72 -6.84
C ASN A 30 -7.30 12.67 -5.78
N VAL A 31 -7.40 13.06 -4.51
CA VAL A 31 -7.11 12.18 -3.36
C VAL A 31 -8.10 11.02 -3.28
N ASN A 32 -9.38 11.24 -3.61
CA ASN A 32 -10.41 10.21 -3.54
C ASN A 32 -10.19 9.12 -4.62
N LEU A 33 -9.81 9.54 -5.84
CA LEU A 33 -9.42 8.60 -6.89
C LEU A 33 -8.17 7.81 -6.49
N ALA A 34 -7.15 8.49 -5.95
CA ALA A 34 -5.92 7.84 -5.49
C ALA A 34 -6.18 6.80 -4.38
N THR A 35 -7.05 7.13 -3.42
CA THR A 35 -7.44 6.20 -2.35
C THR A 35 -8.15 4.97 -2.92
N ARG A 36 -9.14 5.15 -3.80
CA ARG A 36 -9.84 4.01 -4.44
C ARG A 36 -8.92 3.12 -5.26
N THR A 37 -7.94 3.70 -5.96
CA THR A 37 -6.93 2.94 -6.70
C THR A 37 -6.06 2.12 -5.75
N LEU A 38 -5.67 2.68 -4.61
CA LEU A 38 -4.87 1.98 -3.61
C LEU A 38 -5.64 0.89 -2.87
N GLU A 39 -6.94 1.08 -2.63
CA GLU A 39 -7.82 0.05 -2.08
C GLU A 39 -7.89 -1.15 -3.03
N ARG A 40 -8.17 -0.93 -4.32
CA ARG A 40 -8.16 -2.00 -5.34
C ARG A 40 -6.82 -2.73 -5.40
N PHE A 41 -5.73 -1.96 -5.45
CA PHE A 41 -4.38 -2.53 -5.43
C PHE A 41 -4.14 -3.41 -4.20
N SER A 42 -4.57 -2.96 -3.01
CA SER A 42 -4.40 -3.74 -1.78
C SER A 42 -5.24 -5.03 -1.80
N SER A 43 -6.48 -4.98 -2.30
CA SER A 43 -7.33 -6.15 -2.45
C SER A 43 -6.75 -7.19 -3.40
N ASP A 44 -6.21 -6.76 -4.55
CA ASP A 44 -5.58 -7.68 -5.53
C ASP A 44 -4.39 -8.45 -4.90
N PHE A 45 -3.63 -7.81 -4.01
CA PHE A 45 -2.54 -8.45 -3.28
C PHE A 45 -3.01 -9.42 -2.20
N GLU A 46 -4.08 -9.10 -1.48
CA GLU A 46 -4.65 -10.00 -0.47
C GLU A 46 -5.23 -11.27 -1.10
N GLU A 47 -5.95 -11.15 -2.22
CA GLU A 47 -6.54 -12.30 -2.92
C GLU A 47 -5.49 -13.24 -3.48
N ASN A 48 -4.40 -12.71 -4.05
CA ASN A 48 -3.43 -13.52 -4.78
C ASN A 48 -2.22 -13.95 -3.93
N GLN A 49 -1.84 -13.17 -2.91
CA GLN A 49 -0.52 -13.30 -2.25
C GLN A 49 -0.56 -13.16 -0.71
N SER A 50 -1.74 -13.19 -0.07
CA SER A 50 -1.89 -12.98 1.40
C SER A 50 -0.99 -13.83 2.29
N LYS A 51 -0.58 -15.02 1.84
CA LYS A 51 0.35 -15.90 2.59
C LYS A 51 1.77 -15.34 2.70
N TYR A 52 2.18 -14.52 1.74
CA TYR A 52 3.55 -14.00 1.62
C TYR A 52 3.63 -12.48 1.64
N VAL A 53 2.56 -11.77 1.30
CA VAL A 53 2.54 -10.32 1.18
C VAL A 53 1.35 -9.76 1.94
N LYS A 54 1.60 -8.73 2.76
CA LYS A 54 0.57 -7.95 3.46
C LYS A 54 0.78 -6.47 3.16
N VAL A 55 -0.20 -5.84 2.54
CA VAL A 55 -0.20 -4.40 2.24
C VAL A 55 -1.06 -3.70 3.29
N VAL A 56 -0.54 -2.62 3.87
CA VAL A 56 -1.29 -1.79 4.84
C VAL A 56 -1.12 -0.33 4.46
N GLN A 57 -2.23 0.36 4.21
CA GLN A 57 -2.22 1.81 4.05
C GLN A 57 -1.98 2.47 5.42
N SER A 58 -0.92 3.27 5.52
CA SER A 58 -0.67 4.12 6.67
C SER A 58 -1.45 5.40 6.49
N LYS A 59 -2.31 5.74 7.46
CA LYS A 59 -2.86 7.10 7.52
C LYS A 59 -1.71 8.13 7.64
N PRO A 60 -1.91 9.35 7.12
CA PRO A 60 -0.97 10.46 7.30
C PRO A 60 -0.63 10.68 8.77
#